data_AF-A0A528CIB2-F1
#
_entry.id   AF-A0A528CIB2-F1
#
_cell.length_a   1.000
_cell.length_b   1.000
_cell.length_c   1.000
_cell.angle_alpha   90.00
_cell.angle_beta   90.00
_cell.angle_gamma   90.00
#
_symmetry.space_group_name_H-M   'P 1'
#
loop_
_entity.id
_entity.type
_entity.pdbx_description
1 polymer ?
#
loop_
_entity_poly.entity_id
_entity_poly.type
_entity_poly.pdbx_seq_one_letter_code
_entity_poly.pdbx_strand_id
1 'polypeptide(L)'
;RESETAELYKVVTHGTVDAMAALAKRIVKDGFHRLQVKVGGNVRDDVERVTAVAASVPKGTVIFCDANAGWTPYQARQFAD
;
A
#
# COMPACT_ATOMS: atom_id res chain seq x y z
N ARG A 1 18.73 -15.17 -9.40
CA ARG A 1 19.58 -15.11 -8.19
C ARG A 1 18.80 -15.84 -7.11
N GLU A 2 19.20 -17.06 -6.77
CA GLU A 2 18.72 -17.70 -5.54
C GLU A 2 19.49 -17.07 -4.38
N SER A 3 18.74 -16.59 -3.39
CA SER A 3 19.25 -15.98 -2.16
C SER A 3 18.86 -16.90 -1.01
N GLU A 4 19.73 -17.07 -0.02
CA GLU A 4 19.42 -17.83 1.22
C GLU A 4 18.27 -17.20 2.03
N THR A 5 17.90 -15.96 1.72
CA THR A 5 16.81 -15.22 2.37
C THR A 5 15.83 -14.66 1.36
N ALA A 6 14.55 -14.59 1.76
CA ALA A 6 13.47 -13.99 0.98
C ALA A 6 13.11 -12.61 1.54
N GLU A 7 12.94 -11.62 0.67
CA GLU A 7 12.40 -10.33 1.07
C GLU A 7 10.94 -10.47 1.48
N LEU A 8 10.62 -10.00 2.69
CA LEU A 8 9.25 -9.99 3.19
C LEU A 8 8.57 -8.66 2.87
N TYR A 9 7.25 -8.72 2.73
CA TYR A 9 6.40 -7.54 2.76
C TYR A 9 5.51 -7.56 3.99
N LYS A 10 4.93 -6.41 4.33
CA LYS A 10 3.94 -6.32 5.39
C LYS A 10 2.74 -5.49 4.93
N VAL A 11 1.59 -5.85 5.47
CA VAL A 11 0.30 -5.29 5.05
C VAL A 11 0.03 -3.99 5.80
N VAL A 12 -0.29 -2.93 5.05
CA VAL A 12 -0.95 -1.73 5.56
C VAL A 12 -2.44 -1.98 5.48
N THR A 13 -3.06 -2.23 6.62
CA THR A 13 -4.50 -2.54 6.72
C THR A 13 -5.34 -1.31 6.37
N HIS A 14 -6.47 -1.53 5.71
CA HIS A 14 -7.39 -0.47 5.31
C HIS A 14 -7.90 0.32 6.54
N GLY A 15 -8.01 1.64 6.40
CA GLY A 15 -8.42 2.54 7.48
C GLY A 15 -8.56 3.99 7.02
N THR A 16 -8.46 4.92 7.95
CA THR A 16 -8.34 6.35 7.61
C THR A 16 -6.98 6.63 6.98
N VAL A 17 -6.89 7.73 6.22
CA VAL A 17 -5.65 8.19 5.58
C VAL A 17 -4.50 8.28 6.59
N ASP A 18 -4.74 8.95 7.73
CA ASP A 18 -3.74 9.13 8.78
C ASP A 18 -3.31 7.80 9.42
N ALA A 19 -4.27 6.91 9.70
CA ALA A 19 -3.98 5.61 10.32
C ALA A 19 -3.11 4.75 9.40
N MET A 20 -3.40 4.75 8.10
CA MET A 20 -2.63 4.01 7.10
C MET A 20 -1.23 4.58 6.92
N ALA A 21 -1.10 5.90 6.84
CA ALA A 21 0.21 6.57 6.75
C ALA A 21 1.08 6.32 8.00
N ALA A 22 0.48 6.36 9.20
CA ALA A 22 1.17 6.06 10.45
C ALA A 22 1.59 4.59 10.55
N LEU A 23 0.73 3.66 10.10
CA LEU A 23 1.04 2.24 10.06
C LEU A 23 2.19 1.95 9.09
N ALA A 24 2.19 2.55 7.90
CA ALA A 24 3.28 2.42 6.93
C ALA A 24 4.63 2.89 7.50
N LYS A 25 4.66 4.06 8.16
CA LYS A 25 5.85 4.56 8.88
C LYS A 25 6.38 3.56 9.90
N ARG A 26 5.47 2.98 10.71
CA ARG A 26 5.85 1.98 11.71
C ARG A 26 6.44 0.72 11.06
N ILE A 27 5.80 0.21 10.01
CA ILE A 27 6.28 -0.99 9.30
C ILE A 27 7.67 -0.76 8.70
N VAL A 28 7.93 0.40 8.10
CA VAL A 28 9.27 0.73 7.57
C VAL A 28 10.30 0.87 8.69
N LYS A 29 9.91 1.48 9.83
CA LYS A 29 10.77 1.56 11.02
C LYS A 29 11.12 0.17 11.58
N ASP A 30 10.22 -0.80 11.46
CA ASP A 30 10.45 -2.20 11.86
C ASP A 30 11.38 -2.97 10.88
N GLY A 31 11.87 -2.33 9.82
CA GLY A 31 12.85 -2.90 8.88
C GLY A 31 12.26 -3.49 7.60
N PHE A 32 10.96 -3.33 7.34
CA PHE A 32 10.35 -3.79 6.09
C PHE A 32 10.50 -2.73 4.99
N HIS A 33 10.90 -3.18 3.80
CA HIS A 33 11.08 -2.30 2.63
C HIS A 33 9.98 -2.47 1.57
N ARG A 34 9.02 -3.37 1.81
CA ARG A 34 7.93 -3.72 0.89
C ARG A 34 6.58 -3.67 1.60
N LEU A 35 5.64 -2.93 1.05
CA LEU A 35 4.31 -2.70 1.62
C LEU A 35 3.22 -3.19 0.67
N GLN A 36 2.31 -4.01 1.19
CA GLN A 36 1.02 -4.27 0.54
C GLN A 36 -0.02 -3.32 1.13
N VAL A 37 -0.53 -2.38 0.36
CA VAL A 37 -1.57 -1.45 0.80
C VAL A 37 -2.94 -2.02 0.45
N LYS A 38 -3.81 -2.18 1.44
CA LYS A 38 -5.18 -2.63 1.22
C LYS A 38 -6.04 -1.48 0.71
N VAL A 39 -6.58 -1.68 -0.48
CA VAL A 39 -7.53 -0.81 -1.18
C VAL A 39 -8.76 -1.65 -1.56
N GLY A 40 -9.61 -1.19 -2.47
CA GLY A 40 -10.79 -1.93 -2.94
C GLY A 40 -12.11 -1.37 -2.43
N GLY A 41 -12.08 -0.21 -1.77
CA GLY A 41 -13.25 0.55 -1.37
C GLY A 41 -13.63 1.60 -2.43
N ASN A 42 -13.94 2.81 -1.97
CA ASN A 42 -14.12 3.94 -2.89
C ASN A 42 -12.79 4.29 -3.57
N VAL A 43 -12.79 4.34 -4.91
CA VAL A 43 -11.58 4.60 -5.71
C VAL A 43 -10.90 5.91 -5.34
N ARG A 44 -11.65 7.01 -5.15
CA ARG A 44 -11.06 8.32 -4.87
C ARG A 44 -10.38 8.33 -3.50
N ASP A 45 -11.06 7.78 -2.51
CA ASP A 45 -10.52 7.66 -1.16
C ASP A 45 -9.28 6.75 -1.14
N ASP A 46 -9.28 5.68 -1.96
CA ASP A 46 -8.14 4.77 -2.05
C ASP A 46 -6.93 5.40 -2.74
N VAL A 47 -7.14 6.26 -3.75
CA VAL A 47 -6.07 7.09 -4.33
C VAL A 47 -5.47 8.01 -3.26
N GLU A 48 -6.31 8.65 -2.43
CA GLU A 48 -5.85 9.50 -1.34
C GLU A 48 -5.04 8.71 -0.30
N ARG A 49 -5.55 7.55 0.15
CA ARG A 49 -4.86 6.65 1.09
C ARG A 49 -3.49 6.22 0.57
N VAL A 50 -3.41 5.78 -0.68
CA VAL A 50 -2.15 5.31 -1.28
C VAL A 50 -1.17 6.46 -1.44
N THR A 51 -1.64 7.64 -1.86
CA THR A 51 -0.81 8.84 -1.97
C THR A 51 -0.21 9.24 -0.62
N ALA A 52 -1.03 9.23 0.44
CA ALA A 52 -0.56 9.53 1.79
C ALA A 52 0.44 8.50 2.31
N VAL A 53 0.20 7.21 2.07
CA VAL A 53 1.15 6.14 2.42
C VAL A 53 2.48 6.32 1.68
N ALA A 54 2.45 6.58 0.37
CA ALA A 54 3.66 6.79 -0.42
C ALA A 54 4.46 8.02 0.05
N ALA A 55 3.77 9.10 0.42
CA ALA A 55 4.39 10.30 0.98
C ALA A 55 4.94 10.10 2.41
N SER A 56 4.47 9.09 3.14
CA SER A 56 4.84 8.85 4.53
C SER A 56 6.13 8.03 4.69
N VAL A 57 6.60 7.40 3.62
CA VAL A 57 7.75 6.46 3.61
C VAL A 57 8.88 6.91 2.68
N PRO A 58 10.11 6.37 2.82
CA PRO A 58 11.22 6.69 1.92
C PRO A 58 10.92 6.34 0.46
N LYS A 59 11.46 7.14 -0.49
CA LYS A 59 11.26 6.96 -1.95
C LYS A 59 11.68 5.60 -2.53
N GLY A 60 12.46 4.80 -1.79
CA GLY A 60 12.87 3.45 -2.19
C GLY A 60 11.97 2.33 -1.68
N THR A 61 10.94 2.63 -0.90
CA THR A 61 9.99 1.63 -0.39
C THR A 61 9.12 1.11 -1.54
N VAL A 62 9.10 -0.21 -1.74
CA VAL A 62 8.25 -0.85 -2.73
C VAL A 62 6.82 -0.89 -2.20
N ILE A 63 5.88 -0.30 -2.95
CA ILE A 63 4.46 -0.28 -2.60
C ILE A 63 3.67 -0.97 -3.71
N PHE A 64 2.77 -1.87 -3.33
CA PHE A 64 1.78 -2.46 -4.23
C PHE A 64 0.40 -2.45 -3.57
N CYS A 65 -0.62 -2.21 -4.39
CA CYS A 65 -2.00 -2.07 -3.92
C CYS A 65 -2.75 -3.38 -4.16
N ASP A 66 -3.42 -3.89 -3.12
CA ASP A 66 -4.26 -5.08 -3.19
C ASP A 66 -5.70 -4.68 -2.89
N ALA A 67 -6.54 -4.73 -3.94
CA ALA A 67 -7.96 -4.42 -3.87
C ALA A 67 -8.82 -5.60 -3.40
N ASN A 68 -8.26 -6.81 -3.27
CA ASN A 68 -8.98 -8.04 -2.93
C ASN A 68 -10.29 -8.25 -3.73
N ALA A 69 -10.23 -7.97 -5.03
CA ALA A 69 -11.36 -8.03 -5.96
C ALA A 69 -12.54 -7.07 -5.62
N GLY A 70 -12.31 -6.03 -4.82
CA GLY A 70 -13.34 -5.06 -4.41
C GLY A 70 -13.79 -4.09 -5.51
N TRP A 71 -13.09 -4.03 -6.64
CA TRP A 71 -13.42 -3.14 -7.76
C TRP A 71 -13.94 -3.88 -8.98
N THR A 72 -14.90 -3.26 -9.65
CA THR A 72 -15.22 -3.57 -11.05
C THR A 72 -14.05 -3.21 -11.98
N PRO A 73 -14.00 -3.75 -13.21
CA PRO A 73 -12.97 -3.36 -14.19
C PRO A 73 -12.93 -1.85 -14.48
N TYR A 74 -14.09 -1.17 -14.43
CA TYR A 74 -14.15 0.29 -14.60
C TYR A 74 -13.48 1.02 -13.43
N GLN A 75 -13.81 0.66 -12.19
CA GLN A 75 -13.19 1.25 -11.00
C GLN A 75 -11.68 0.96 -10.93
N ALA A 76 -11.26 -0.25 -11.29
CA ALA A 76 -9.85 -0.60 -11.35
C ALA A 76 -9.09 0.25 -12.38
N ARG A 77 -9.70 0.53 -13.54
CA ARG A 77 -9.14 1.47 -14.53
C ARG A 77 -9.05 2.89 -13.98
N GLN A 78 -10.11 3.38 -13.33
CA GLN A 78 -10.09 4.70 -12.69
C GLN A 78 -9.02 4.87 -11.61
N PHE A 79 -8.60 3.78 -10.96
CA PHE A 79 -7.51 3.80 -9.97
C PHE A 79 -6.12 3.82 -10.61
N ALA A 80 -5.97 3.21 -11.80
CA ALA A 80 -4.69 3.02 -12.46
C ALA A 80 -4.28 4.19 -13.38
N ASP A 81 -5.27 4.96 -13.85
CA ASP A 81 -5.08 6.18 -14.66
C ASP A 81 -4.65 7.38 -13.80
#